data_AF-N1S9L0-F1
#
_entry.id   AF-N1S9L0-F1
#
_cell.length_a   1.000
_cell.length_b   1.000
_cell.length_c   1.000
_cell.angle_alpha   90.00
_cell.angle_beta   90.00
_cell.angle_gamma   90.00
#
_symmetry.space_group_name_H-M   'P 1'
#
loop_
_entity.id
_entity.type
_entity.pdbx_description
1 polymer ?
#
loop_
_entity_poly.entity_id
_entity_poly.type
_entity_poly.pdbx_seq_one_letter_code
_entity_poly.pdbx_strand_id
1 'polypeptide(L)'
;MKRLHTRTKHSAQGSNPVPEASGASQLVHSGASTGQPKPVVETPVLGLIQLWPDPDLESASHIQTEVDLVAIHGLGGHAYKTWREGEKLWLRDFLPHDVPTARVLTFGYNAGVAFTQSKSNIRDFATSLLEEIRTFRRRNKEADVSTLSILVPQESSVLV
;
A
#
# COMPACT_ATOMS: atom_id res chain seq x y z
N MET A 1 -34.49 -44.07 10.53
CA MET A 1 -34.28 -45.08 11.59
C MET A 1 -33.00 -44.75 12.34
N LYS A 2 -33.06 -44.81 13.67
CA LYS A 2 -32.10 -44.29 14.66
C LYS A 2 -30.89 -45.22 14.81
N ARG A 3 -29.69 -44.69 15.01
CA ARG A 3 -28.70 -45.31 15.91
C ARG A 3 -27.93 -44.25 16.70
N LEU A 4 -28.17 -44.33 18.00
CA LEU A 4 -27.67 -43.53 19.11
C LEU A 4 -26.43 -44.23 19.67
N HIS A 5 -25.36 -43.50 19.99
CA HIS A 5 -24.33 -43.99 20.90
C HIS A 5 -24.29 -43.09 22.13
N THR A 6 -24.44 -43.73 23.27
CA THR A 6 -24.49 -43.17 24.63
C THR A 6 -23.15 -43.35 25.34
N ARG A 7 -23.05 -42.69 26.52
CA ARG A 7 -22.12 -42.91 27.66
C ARG A 7 -20.75 -42.20 27.53
N THR A 8 -20.14 -41.58 28.56
CA THR A 8 -20.34 -41.59 30.02
C THR A 8 -19.77 -40.28 30.61
N LYS A 9 -20.43 -39.70 31.62
CA LYS A 9 -19.89 -38.65 32.51
C LYS A 9 -19.16 -39.31 33.69
N HIS A 10 -18.01 -38.77 34.10
CA HIS A 10 -17.50 -38.95 35.47
C HIS A 10 -17.21 -37.59 36.09
N SER A 11 -17.89 -37.37 37.22
CA SER A 11 -17.71 -36.27 38.16
C SER A 11 -16.80 -36.76 39.28
N ALA A 12 -15.84 -35.95 39.69
CA ALA A 12 -15.15 -36.11 40.96
C ALA A 12 -14.92 -34.72 41.55
N GLN A 13 -15.58 -34.49 42.68
CA GLN A 13 -15.51 -33.31 43.53
C GLN A 13 -14.52 -33.65 44.65
N GLY A 14 -13.56 -32.77 44.93
CA GLY A 14 -12.56 -32.94 45.97
C GLY A 14 -12.14 -31.58 46.51
N SER A 15 -12.32 -31.41 47.82
CA SER A 15 -12.28 -30.19 48.63
C SER A 15 -10.88 -29.63 48.93
N ASN A 16 -10.82 -28.31 49.14
CA ASN A 16 -9.70 -27.52 49.69
C ASN A 16 -9.31 -27.96 51.13
N PRO A 17 -8.06 -27.70 51.55
CA PRO A 17 -7.82 -26.54 52.41
C PRO A 17 -6.51 -25.77 52.15
N VAL A 18 -6.55 -24.48 52.50
CA VAL A 18 -5.42 -23.53 52.60
C VAL A 18 -4.65 -23.75 53.90
N PRO A 19 -3.33 -23.52 53.92
CA PRO A 19 -2.69 -22.93 55.10
C PRO A 19 -1.92 -21.65 54.76
N GLU A 20 -2.07 -20.66 55.65
CA GLU A 20 -1.30 -19.43 55.73
C GLU A 20 0.11 -19.62 56.29
N ALA A 21 0.94 -18.60 56.02
CA ALA A 21 2.05 -18.06 56.83
C ALA A 21 3.50 -18.47 56.51
N SER A 22 4.21 -17.49 55.92
CA SER A 22 5.45 -16.85 56.39
C SER A 22 6.75 -17.65 56.51
N GLY A 23 7.79 -17.20 55.78
CA GLY A 23 9.18 -17.34 56.23
C GLY A 23 10.25 -17.65 55.16
N ALA A 24 11.07 -16.63 54.87
CA ALA A 24 12.52 -16.66 54.59
C ALA A 24 13.11 -17.26 53.28
N SER A 25 13.80 -16.36 52.57
CA SER A 25 15.15 -16.47 52.00
C SER A 25 15.45 -17.32 50.74
N GLN A 26 15.74 -16.55 49.67
CA GLN A 26 16.95 -16.60 48.82
C GLN A 26 17.06 -17.67 47.72
N LEU A 27 17.16 -17.22 46.46
CA LEU A 27 18.31 -17.41 45.53
C LEU A 27 17.86 -17.28 44.05
N VAL A 28 18.49 -16.31 43.37
CA VAL A 28 18.83 -16.19 41.93
C VAL A 28 17.80 -16.57 40.85
N HIS A 29 17.69 -15.77 39.79
CA HIS A 29 17.92 -16.15 38.38
C HIS A 29 17.67 -14.92 37.50
N SER A 30 18.65 -14.65 36.65
CA SER A 30 18.74 -13.59 35.66
C SER A 30 17.50 -13.59 34.76
N GLY A 31 16.68 -12.54 34.85
CA GLY A 31 15.60 -12.30 33.90
C GLY A 31 16.19 -11.87 32.57
N ALA A 32 16.40 -12.83 31.66
CA ALA A 32 16.57 -12.54 30.26
C ALA A 32 15.31 -11.80 29.78
N SER A 33 15.52 -10.57 29.31
CA SER A 33 14.52 -9.78 28.60
C SER A 33 14.08 -10.55 27.36
N THR A 34 12.99 -11.30 27.44
CA THR A 34 12.24 -11.74 26.27
C THR A 34 11.58 -10.50 25.67
N GLY A 35 12.38 -9.74 24.92
CA GLY A 35 11.89 -8.73 23.99
C GLY A 35 11.05 -9.43 22.93
N GLN A 36 9.74 -9.43 23.11
CA GLN A 36 8.82 -9.55 21.99
C GLN A 36 9.30 -8.57 20.90
N PRO A 37 9.48 -8.98 19.63
CA PRO A 37 9.76 -8.03 18.58
C PRO A 37 8.62 -7.02 18.59
N LYS A 38 8.95 -5.77 18.93
CA LYS A 38 8.05 -4.64 18.79
C LYS A 38 7.46 -4.75 17.38
N PRO A 39 6.12 -4.72 17.18
CA PRO A 39 5.57 -4.73 15.83
C PRO A 39 6.29 -3.64 15.07
N VAL A 40 7.01 -4.03 14.01
CA VAL A 40 7.64 -3.07 13.11
C VAL A 40 6.46 -2.35 12.50
N VAL A 41 6.13 -1.19 13.05
CA VAL A 41 5.17 -0.28 12.45
C VAL A 41 5.89 0.21 11.21
N GLU A 42 5.69 -0.49 10.11
CA GLU A 42 6.25 -0.11 8.83
C GLU A 42 5.76 1.29 8.51
N THR A 43 6.69 2.20 8.28
CA THR A 43 6.35 3.56 7.89
C THR A 43 5.55 3.49 6.60
N PRO A 44 4.33 4.04 6.55
CA PRO A 44 3.54 4.02 5.34
C PRO A 44 4.25 4.81 4.27
N VAL A 45 4.39 4.21 3.08
CA VAL A 45 4.86 4.92 1.90
C VAL A 45 3.66 5.66 1.29
N LEU A 46 3.71 6.99 1.32
CA LEU A 46 2.62 7.88 0.92
C LEU A 46 3.05 8.81 -0.22
N GLY A 47 2.06 9.36 -0.93
CA GLY A 47 2.28 10.31 -2.03
C GLY A 47 2.48 9.63 -3.38
N LEU A 48 2.81 10.43 -4.40
CA LEU A 48 3.01 9.98 -5.78
C LEU A 48 4.48 9.62 -6.01
N ILE A 49 4.72 8.42 -6.52
CA ILE A 49 6.05 7.82 -6.60
C ILE A 49 6.26 7.30 -8.01
N GLN A 50 7.35 7.70 -8.66
CA GLN A 50 7.74 7.17 -9.96
C GLN A 50 8.49 5.86 -9.79
N LEU A 51 7.98 4.81 -10.43
CA LEU A 51 8.57 3.49 -10.46
C LEU A 51 9.43 3.28 -11.70
N TRP A 52 9.00 3.85 -12.83
CA TRP A 52 9.70 3.73 -14.11
C TRP A 52 9.38 4.90 -15.06
N PRO A 53 10.32 5.40 -15.88
CA PRO A 53 11.76 5.17 -15.79
C PRO A 53 12.29 5.52 -14.40
N ASP A 54 13.34 4.86 -13.92
CA ASP A 54 13.84 5.10 -12.57
C ASP A 54 14.41 6.53 -12.49
N PRO A 55 13.81 7.45 -11.72
CA PRO A 55 14.22 8.85 -11.70
C PRO A 55 15.61 9.07 -11.08
N ASP A 56 16.12 8.10 -10.33
CA ASP A 56 17.42 8.18 -9.67
C ASP A 56 18.56 7.63 -10.56
N LEU A 57 18.23 7.08 -11.75
CA LEU A 57 19.21 6.59 -12.71
C LEU A 57 19.41 7.60 -13.84
N GLU A 58 20.63 8.12 -13.98
CA GLU A 58 20.99 9.06 -15.05
C GLU A 58 20.72 8.50 -16.46
N SER A 59 20.93 7.20 -16.65
CA SER A 59 20.64 6.52 -17.93
C SER A 59 19.16 6.54 -18.31
N ALA A 60 18.26 6.67 -17.34
CA ALA A 60 16.83 6.72 -17.55
C ALA A 60 16.34 8.10 -18.01
N SER A 61 17.15 9.16 -17.86
CA SER A 61 16.79 10.54 -18.25
C SER A 61 16.51 10.71 -19.76
N HIS A 62 17.03 9.80 -20.59
CA HIS A 62 16.83 9.80 -22.04
C HIS A 62 15.61 8.98 -22.49
N ILE A 63 14.97 8.24 -21.59
CA ILE A 63 13.79 7.44 -21.94
C ILE A 63 12.61 8.39 -22.15
N GLN A 64 12.12 8.44 -23.38
CA GLN A 64 10.96 9.25 -23.74
C GLN A 64 9.68 8.51 -23.35
N THR A 65 8.83 9.20 -22.60
CA THR A 65 7.51 8.69 -22.19
C THR A 65 6.41 9.56 -22.77
N GLU A 66 5.39 8.93 -23.33
CA GLU A 66 4.26 9.59 -24.00
C GLU A 66 2.99 9.59 -23.14
N VAL A 67 2.90 8.67 -22.17
CA VAL A 67 1.74 8.49 -21.30
C VAL A 67 2.16 8.24 -19.86
N ASP A 68 1.33 8.71 -18.93
CA ASP A 68 1.44 8.41 -17.50
C ASP A 68 0.46 7.31 -17.10
N LEU A 69 0.97 6.27 -16.44
CA LEU A 69 0.17 5.27 -15.75
C LEU A 69 0.30 5.48 -14.24
N VAL A 70 -0.79 5.84 -13.59
CA VAL A 70 -0.84 6.03 -12.13
C VAL A 70 -1.60 4.87 -11.49
N ALA A 71 -0.88 3.98 -10.81
CA ALA A 71 -1.44 2.87 -10.07
C ALA A 71 -1.86 3.32 -8.65
N ILE A 72 -3.07 2.95 -8.24
CA ILE A 72 -3.62 3.29 -6.92
C ILE A 72 -4.03 1.99 -6.23
N HIS A 73 -3.49 1.75 -5.04
CA HIS A 73 -3.78 0.52 -4.31
C HIS A 73 -5.17 0.57 -3.64
N GLY A 74 -5.77 -0.61 -3.41
CA GLY A 74 -7.05 -0.74 -2.72
C GLY A 74 -6.94 -0.68 -1.19
N LEU A 75 -8.07 -0.98 -0.53
CA LEU A 75 -8.14 -1.14 0.93
C LEU A 75 -7.18 -2.23 1.41
N GLY A 76 -6.50 -1.96 2.54
CA GLY A 76 -5.44 -2.84 3.05
C GLY A 76 -4.17 -2.91 2.17
N GLY A 77 -4.12 -2.15 1.08
CA GLY A 77 -3.00 -2.11 0.16
C GLY A 77 -1.85 -1.22 0.61
N HIS A 78 -0.74 -1.32 -0.13
CA HIS A 78 0.47 -0.53 0.06
C HIS A 78 1.08 -0.21 -1.30
N ALA A 79 1.57 1.02 -1.48
CA ALA A 79 2.05 1.56 -2.76
C ALA A 79 3.02 0.64 -3.53
N TYR A 80 3.88 -0.11 -2.82
CA TYR A 80 4.74 -1.12 -3.44
C TYR A 80 4.22 -2.56 -3.31
N LYS A 81 3.82 -2.99 -2.11
CA LYS A 81 3.58 -4.41 -1.82
C LYS A 81 2.35 -4.95 -2.55
N THR A 82 1.36 -4.11 -2.83
CA THR A 82 0.18 -4.51 -3.60
C THR A 82 0.55 -5.00 -5.00
N TRP A 83 1.66 -4.51 -5.55
CA TRP A 83 2.11 -4.84 -6.91
C TRP A 83 3.31 -5.78 -6.91
N ARG A 84 3.55 -6.50 -5.82
CA ARG A 84 4.66 -7.45 -5.72
C ARG A 84 4.21 -8.89 -5.94
N GLU A 85 5.04 -9.62 -6.67
CA GLU A 85 5.02 -11.07 -6.75
C GLU A 85 6.43 -11.57 -6.38
N GLY A 86 6.57 -12.10 -5.16
CA GLY A 86 7.88 -12.36 -4.56
C GLY A 86 8.73 -11.09 -4.48
N GLU A 87 9.95 -11.16 -5.02
CA GLU A 87 10.89 -10.02 -5.06
C GLU A 87 10.63 -9.04 -6.21
N LYS A 88 9.72 -9.38 -7.13
CA LYS A 88 9.44 -8.58 -8.33
C LYS A 88 8.32 -7.59 -8.08
N LEU A 89 8.54 -6.34 -8.48
CA LEU A 89 7.51 -5.30 -8.52
C LEU A 89 6.99 -5.21 -9.95
N TRP A 90 5.86 -5.85 -10.25
CA TRP A 90 5.49 -6.13 -11.65
C TRP A 90 5.28 -4.84 -12.48
N LEU A 91 4.77 -3.78 -11.87
CA LEU A 91 4.60 -2.46 -12.48
C LEU A 91 5.93 -1.84 -12.96
N ARG A 92 7.04 -2.14 -12.28
CA ARG A 92 8.37 -1.66 -12.65
C ARG A 92 9.14 -2.67 -13.49
N ASP A 93 9.08 -3.93 -13.08
CA ASP A 93 9.99 -4.98 -13.57
C ASP A 93 9.46 -5.66 -14.84
N PHE A 94 8.16 -5.58 -15.13
CA PHE A 94 7.55 -6.26 -16.28
C PHE A 94 6.82 -5.30 -17.21
N LEU A 95 5.92 -4.46 -16.69
CA LEU A 95 5.08 -3.56 -17.50
C LEU A 95 5.85 -2.70 -18.53
N PRO A 96 7.05 -2.16 -18.23
CA PRO A 96 7.79 -1.38 -19.23
C PRO A 96 8.27 -2.16 -20.46
N HIS A 97 8.28 -3.50 -20.40
CA HIS A 97 8.59 -4.32 -21.58
C HIS A 97 7.44 -4.33 -22.58
N ASP A 98 6.19 -4.30 -22.08
CA ASP A 98 4.99 -4.32 -22.90
C ASP A 98 4.59 -2.91 -23.36
N VAL A 99 4.82 -1.91 -22.51
CA VAL A 99 4.48 -0.50 -22.78
C VAL A 99 5.67 0.41 -22.48
N PRO A 100 6.72 0.40 -23.34
CA PRO A 100 7.98 1.11 -23.08
C PRO A 100 7.88 2.64 -23.18
N THR A 101 6.75 3.17 -23.66
CA THR A 101 6.53 4.63 -23.69
C THR A 101 5.71 5.12 -22.49
N ALA A 102 5.32 4.24 -21.56
CA ALA A 102 4.55 4.62 -20.38
C ALA A 102 5.44 4.91 -19.18
N ARG A 103 5.36 6.12 -18.62
CA ARG A 103 5.90 6.40 -17.28
C ARG A 103 4.98 5.79 -16.24
N VAL A 104 5.54 4.97 -15.35
CA VAL A 104 4.79 4.23 -14.34
C VAL A 104 4.96 4.90 -12.99
N LEU A 105 3.84 5.28 -12.40
CA LEU A 105 3.71 5.92 -11.10
C LEU A 105 2.84 5.04 -10.18
N THR A 106 3.08 5.06 -8.88
CA THR A 106 2.16 4.54 -7.89
C THR A 106 1.82 5.61 -6.86
N PHE A 107 0.59 5.62 -6.38
CA PHE A 107 0.14 6.53 -5.32
C PHE A 107 -0.14 5.77 -4.03
N GLY A 108 0.51 6.19 -2.95
CA GLY A 108 0.30 5.68 -1.60
C GLY A 108 -0.63 6.56 -0.77
N TYR A 109 -1.65 5.97 -0.16
CA TYR A 109 -2.47 6.62 0.86
C TYR A 109 -2.69 5.69 2.06
N ASN A 110 -3.12 6.26 3.20
CA ASN A 110 -3.41 5.46 4.38
C ASN A 110 -4.71 4.66 4.21
N ALA A 111 -4.60 3.46 3.64
CA ALA A 111 -5.72 2.57 3.39
C ALA A 111 -6.38 2.01 4.67
N GLY A 112 -5.67 2.01 5.81
CA GLY A 112 -6.25 1.61 7.10
C GLY A 112 -7.23 2.66 7.66
N VAL A 113 -6.92 3.94 7.47
CA VAL A 113 -7.81 5.05 7.88
C VAL A 113 -8.98 5.22 6.90
N ALA A 114 -8.78 4.89 5.62
CA ALA A 114 -9.86 4.86 4.62
C ALA A 114 -11.00 3.89 4.99
N PHE A 115 -10.69 2.80 5.71
CA PHE A 115 -11.69 1.82 6.16
C PHE A 115 -12.46 2.28 7.41
N THR A 116 -11.82 3.02 8.30
CA THR A 116 -12.37 3.31 9.64
C THR A 116 -13.16 4.61 9.73
N GLN A 117 -12.97 5.55 8.79
CA GLN A 117 -13.59 6.88 8.89
C GLN A 117 -14.03 7.41 7.52
N SER A 118 -15.36 7.59 7.38
CA SER A 118 -16.19 8.44 6.49
C SER A 118 -15.79 8.78 5.03
N LYS A 119 -16.79 9.27 4.26
CA LYS A 119 -16.61 9.82 2.89
C LYS A 119 -15.61 10.99 2.81
N SER A 120 -15.35 11.70 3.91
CA SER A 120 -14.41 12.84 3.93
C SER A 120 -13.00 12.40 3.57
N ASN A 121 -12.53 11.27 4.11
CA ASN A 121 -11.16 10.80 3.91
C ASN A 121 -10.88 10.43 2.46
N ILE A 122 -11.87 9.86 1.74
CA ILE A 122 -11.73 9.53 0.32
C ILE A 122 -11.55 10.82 -0.50
N ARG A 123 -12.31 11.88 -0.19
CA ARG A 123 -12.15 13.17 -0.84
C ARG A 123 -10.77 13.76 -0.57
N ASP A 124 -10.27 13.63 0.65
CA ASP A 124 -8.96 14.15 1.03
C ASP A 124 -7.84 13.41 0.29
N PHE A 125 -7.91 12.08 0.19
CA PHE A 125 -6.95 11.29 -0.60
C PHE A 125 -7.02 11.62 -2.10
N ALA A 126 -8.22 11.80 -2.66
CA ALA A 126 -8.38 12.21 -4.06
C ALA A 126 -7.81 13.62 -4.31
N THR A 127 -7.99 14.54 -3.35
CA THR A 127 -7.46 15.90 -3.42
C THR A 127 -5.94 15.88 -3.39
N SER A 128 -5.36 15.12 -2.45
CA SER A 128 -3.90 14.91 -2.37
C SER A 128 -3.33 14.31 -3.65
N LEU A 129 -3.98 13.28 -4.22
CA LEU A 129 -3.56 12.70 -5.51
C LEU A 129 -3.54 13.74 -6.62
N LEU A 130 -4.59 14.56 -6.75
CA LEU A 130 -4.67 15.60 -7.79
C LEU A 130 -3.58 16.67 -7.60
N GLU A 131 -3.30 17.07 -6.38
CA GLU A 131 -2.24 18.03 -6.06
C GLU A 131 -0.84 17.48 -6.41
N GLU A 132 -0.58 16.21 -6.08
CA GLU A 132 0.66 15.53 -6.41
C GLU A 132 0.84 15.39 -7.94
N ILE A 133 -0.21 14.96 -8.66
CA ILE A 133 -0.18 14.89 -10.14
C ILE A 133 0.10 16.27 -10.74
N ARG A 134 -0.61 17.31 -10.30
CA ARG A 134 -0.39 18.69 -10.80
C ARG A 134 1.04 19.15 -10.55
N THR A 135 1.59 18.85 -9.37
CA THR A 135 2.96 19.20 -9.01
C THR A 135 3.97 18.43 -9.86
N PHE A 136 3.73 17.13 -10.07
CA PHE A 136 4.54 16.28 -10.90
C PHE A 136 4.57 16.76 -12.37
N ARG A 137 3.41 17.06 -12.97
CA ARG A 137 3.33 17.58 -14.36
C ARG A 137 4.07 18.91 -14.53
N ARG A 138 3.95 19.83 -13.56
CA ARG A 138 4.69 21.10 -13.57
C ARG A 138 6.21 20.88 -13.52
N ARG A 139 6.69 19.95 -12.69
CA ARG A 139 8.12 19.62 -12.60
C ARG A 139 8.66 19.02 -13.89
N ASN A 140 7.87 18.17 -14.54
CA ASN A 140 8.26 17.51 -15.78
C ASN A 140 7.96 18.34 -17.05
N LYS A 141 7.53 19.60 -16.90
CA LYS A 141 7.22 20.55 -18.00
C LYS A 141 6.22 20.00 -19.02
N GLU A 142 5.31 19.13 -18.59
CA GLU A 142 4.25 18.64 -19.46
C GLU A 142 3.24 19.76 -19.73
N ALA A 143 2.92 19.96 -21.00
CA ALA A 143 1.87 20.89 -21.39
C ALA A 143 0.54 20.45 -20.78
N ASP A 144 -0.27 21.41 -20.33
CA ASP A 144 -1.61 21.10 -19.90
C ASP A 144 -2.43 20.63 -21.11
N VAL A 145 -3.20 19.55 -20.97
CA VAL A 145 -3.98 18.99 -22.09
C VAL A 145 -5.05 19.99 -22.54
N SER A 146 -5.47 20.88 -21.62
CA SER A 146 -6.33 22.03 -21.91
C SER A 146 -5.77 22.96 -22.99
N THR A 147 -4.44 23.05 -23.13
CA THR A 147 -3.77 23.88 -24.15
C THR A 147 -3.76 23.21 -25.53
N LEU A 148 -3.78 21.87 -25.59
CA LEU A 148 -3.67 21.10 -26.84
C LEU A 148 -5.00 21.03 -27.61
N SER A 149 -6.15 21.19 -26.94
CA SER A 149 -7.47 21.11 -27.57
C SER A 149 -7.82 22.29 -28.49
N ILE A 150 -7.01 23.36 -28.55
CA ILE A 150 -7.31 24.58 -29.32
C ILE A 150 -6.71 24.54 -30.74
N LEU A 151 -5.83 23.58 -31.05
CA LEU A 151 -5.08 23.56 -32.31
C LEU A 151 -5.55 22.48 -33.29
N VAL A 152 -6.86 22.30 -33.45
CA VAL A 152 -7.42 21.56 -34.60
C VAL A 152 -7.54 22.54 -35.77
N PRO A 153 -6.73 22.44 -36.85
CA PRO A 153 -6.91 23.27 -38.03
C PRO A 153 -8.23 22.88 -38.70
N GLN A 154 -9.11 23.86 -38.93
CA GLN A 154 -10.25 23.69 -39.82
C GLN A 154 -9.69 23.65 -41.25
N GLU A 155 -9.55 22.45 -41.82
CA GLU A 155 -9.24 22.28 -43.24
C GLU A 155 -10.31 23.00 -44.08
N SER A 156 -9.84 23.97 -44.88
CA SER A 156 -10.64 24.78 -45.78
C SER A 156 -11.40 23.91 -46.79
N SER A 157 -12.73 24.00 -46.80
CA SER A 157 -13.54 23.56 -47.94
C SER A 157 -13.09 24.32 -49.19
N VAL A 158 -12.42 23.63 -50.09
CA VAL A 158 -12.19 24.12 -51.45
C VAL A 158 -13.46 23.78 -52.25
N LEU A 159 -14.10 24.83 -52.74
CA LEU A 159 -15.27 24.78 -53.62
C LEU A 159 -14.93 24.02 -54.91
N VAL A 160 -15.83 23.13 -55.33
CA VAL A 160 -16.04 22.74 -56.73
C VAL A 160 -17.53 22.74 -57.01
#